data_AF-A0A9E1UXS5-F1
#
_entry.id   AF-A0A9E1UXS5-F1
#
_cell.length_a   1.000
_cell.length_b   1.000
_cell.length_c   1.000
_cell.angle_alpha   90.00
_cell.angle_beta   90.00
_cell.angle_gamma   90.00
#
_symmetry.space_group_name_H-M   'P 1'
#
loop_
_entity.id
_entity.type
_entity.pdbx_description
1 polymer ?
#
loop_
_entity_poly.entity_id
_entity_poly.type
_entity_poly.pdbx_seq_one_letter_code
_entity_poly.pdbx_strand_id
1 'polypeptide(L)'
;ISGERNGAVGCDIYQTGTSGIALGGGDRKTLKAAANFAENNHIHDFARLQRTYAAAIHLHGVGNRASHNLIHDAPHAGILYGGNNQMIEYNEIFRTCLETGDVGALYTGRDWGSMGNVIRYNFVHNIGGVRGWSMGVYLDDCDNGDIIHGNIFYKVRRAAFIGGGRYNNVTNNVFVACDPAVHLDSRGKSRIKWKSGAKDSWDLQAKLEKLNYTAPPWSTAYPQLVNIMDDEPALPKHNLIANNLCVGGKWLNARGVELKNQTMTGNRITEGDPGFKDAKDLDFQLRKGSAVWQEMPDFERIPTDKIGLYRDDLRASWPVDVDRPDGWDRKAEAEAKAEKAVVKTAALPVFRAAKANAGIEVDGNIRAEEWRDGGKAAPASKAWVMAGTHALYVAMDNPTGGNLVEGNTWGTNDAVEVAFQGEKGTVVLRGFVGGHWESSSESGISADAAAKAAKGVRYAARKLADNHWAAEWEIPYAAFGLRKTGGAKVPFNLTVRKVTANQWIMWQGTGGWSWQADKAGLLHLP
;
A
#
# COMPACT_ATOMS: atom_id res chain seq x y z
N ILE A 1 -15.09 23.72 -2.97
CA ILE A 1 -14.98 24.98 -3.74
C ILE A 1 -15.04 24.62 -5.22
N SER A 2 -16.10 25.05 -5.91
CA SER A 2 -16.28 24.89 -7.35
C SER A 2 -16.61 26.25 -7.97
N GLY A 3 -16.40 26.40 -9.28
CA GLY A 3 -16.56 27.67 -9.99
C GLY A 3 -15.22 28.21 -10.47
N GLU A 4 -15.07 29.53 -10.54
CA GLU A 4 -13.83 30.20 -10.97
C GLU A 4 -13.34 31.20 -9.93
N ARG A 5 -12.01 31.26 -9.72
CA ARG A 5 -11.31 32.26 -8.90
C ARG A 5 -11.77 32.36 -7.43
N ASN A 6 -12.05 31.22 -6.81
CA ASN A 6 -12.42 31.10 -5.40
C ASN A 6 -11.24 30.55 -4.57
N GLY A 7 -11.11 31.00 -3.33
CA GLY A 7 -9.96 30.69 -2.48
C GLY A 7 -10.32 30.18 -1.09
N ALA A 8 -9.49 29.28 -0.54
CA ALA A 8 -9.35 29.05 0.90
C ALA A 8 -7.95 29.48 1.32
N VAL A 9 -7.85 30.50 2.17
CA VAL A 9 -6.58 31.14 2.51
C VAL A 9 -6.41 31.22 4.01
N GLY A 10 -5.25 30.82 4.51
CA GLY A 10 -4.87 31.10 5.89
C GLY A 10 -5.55 30.24 6.95
N CYS A 11 -6.28 29.19 6.58
CA CYS A 11 -7.12 28.42 7.51
C CYS A 11 -6.34 27.39 8.33
N ASP A 12 -6.80 27.13 9.57
CA ASP A 12 -6.47 25.94 10.36
C ASP A 12 -7.59 24.91 10.21
N ILE A 13 -7.31 23.77 9.57
CA ILE A 13 -8.29 22.72 9.29
C ILE A 13 -7.81 21.41 9.89
N TYR A 14 -8.44 20.97 10.97
CA TYR A 14 -7.99 19.77 11.67
C TYR A 14 -9.13 18.94 12.25
N GLN A 15 -8.83 17.68 12.55
CA GLN A 15 -9.77 16.73 13.13
C GLN A 15 -11.05 16.48 12.30
N THR A 16 -10.98 16.68 10.98
CA THR A 16 -12.11 16.42 10.09
C THR A 16 -12.38 14.92 9.93
N GLY A 17 -13.65 14.56 9.70
CA GLY A 17 -14.03 13.17 9.47
C GLY A 17 -13.49 12.60 8.16
N THR A 18 -13.34 13.44 7.12
CA THR A 18 -12.90 13.03 5.78
C THR A 18 -11.79 13.94 5.27
N SER A 19 -11.97 14.64 4.14
CA SER A 19 -10.97 15.49 3.50
C SER A 19 -10.92 16.90 4.12
N GLY A 20 -9.92 17.68 3.75
CA GLY A 20 -9.86 19.12 4.08
C GLY A 20 -10.57 19.98 3.03
N ILE A 21 -9.81 20.46 2.04
CA ILE A 21 -10.27 21.35 0.98
C ILE A 21 -10.43 20.56 -0.33
N ALA A 22 -11.52 20.79 -1.05
CA ALA A 22 -11.70 20.28 -2.42
C ALA A 22 -11.87 21.44 -3.40
N LEU A 23 -10.99 21.53 -4.40
CA LEU A 23 -11.01 22.51 -5.48
C LEU A 23 -11.38 21.83 -6.80
N GLY A 24 -12.39 22.35 -7.47
CA GLY A 24 -12.88 21.87 -8.75
C GLY A 24 -13.29 23.00 -9.68
N GLY A 25 -13.67 22.68 -10.92
CA GLY A 25 -14.10 23.66 -11.92
C GLY A 25 -13.18 23.71 -13.14
N GLY A 26 -13.44 24.66 -14.02
CA GLY A 26 -12.84 24.68 -15.35
C GLY A 26 -13.47 23.63 -16.26
N ASP A 27 -12.97 23.53 -17.49
CA ASP A 27 -13.47 22.61 -18.50
C ASP A 27 -12.31 21.95 -19.24
N ARG A 28 -12.19 20.62 -19.09
CA ARG A 28 -11.12 19.83 -19.73
C ARG A 28 -11.25 19.77 -21.24
N LYS A 29 -12.46 19.81 -21.82
CA LYS A 29 -12.62 19.74 -23.29
C LYS A 29 -12.06 21.00 -23.95
N THR A 30 -12.26 22.15 -23.32
CA THR A 30 -11.78 23.45 -23.81
C THR A 30 -10.47 23.90 -23.18
N LEU A 31 -9.96 23.16 -22.18
CA LEU A 31 -8.83 23.53 -21.32
C LEU A 31 -9.00 24.87 -20.59
N LYS A 32 -10.24 25.33 -20.41
CA LYS A 32 -10.53 26.57 -19.68
C LYS A 32 -10.26 26.39 -18.19
N ALA A 33 -9.37 27.19 -17.62
CA ALA A 33 -9.00 27.14 -16.21
C ALA A 33 -10.10 27.67 -15.27
N ALA A 34 -10.21 27.08 -14.09
CA ALA A 34 -11.00 27.59 -12.98
C ALA A 34 -10.24 28.63 -12.14
N ALA A 35 -8.93 28.46 -11.95
CA ALA A 35 -8.12 29.32 -11.10
C ALA A 35 -8.61 29.39 -9.63
N ASN A 36 -9.21 28.31 -9.10
CA ASN A 36 -9.47 28.22 -7.66
C ASN A 36 -8.17 27.87 -6.91
N PHE A 37 -8.07 28.27 -5.64
CA PHE A 37 -6.84 28.11 -4.89
C PHE A 37 -7.03 27.74 -3.42
N ALA A 38 -6.07 26.99 -2.89
CA ALA A 38 -5.89 26.70 -1.47
C ALA A 38 -4.49 27.17 -1.10
N GLU A 39 -4.40 28.25 -0.33
CA GLU A 39 -3.14 28.93 -0.04
C GLU A 39 -2.90 29.15 1.45
N ASN A 40 -1.67 28.95 1.94
CA ASN A 40 -1.29 29.29 3.32
C ASN A 40 -2.15 28.60 4.40
N ASN A 41 -2.66 27.38 4.11
CA ASN A 41 -3.49 26.63 5.06
C ASN A 41 -2.65 25.61 5.83
N HIS A 42 -2.98 25.42 7.10
CA HIS A 42 -2.45 24.35 7.93
C HIS A 42 -3.51 23.27 8.10
N ILE A 43 -3.24 22.08 7.56
CA ILE A 43 -4.22 20.99 7.49
C ILE A 43 -3.62 19.73 8.10
N HIS A 44 -4.19 19.27 9.23
CA HIS A 44 -3.63 18.13 9.95
C HIS A 44 -4.67 17.29 10.69
N ASP A 45 -4.32 16.07 11.10
CA ASP A 45 -5.22 15.15 11.82
C ASP A 45 -6.59 14.94 11.13
N PHE A 46 -6.60 15.00 9.80
CA PHE A 46 -7.79 14.80 8.97
C PHE A 46 -8.04 13.31 8.71
N ALA A 47 -9.11 12.99 7.97
CA ALA A 47 -9.46 11.62 7.60
C ALA A 47 -9.69 10.70 8.81
N ARG A 48 -10.39 11.18 9.85
CA ARG A 48 -10.67 10.39 11.07
C ARG A 48 -11.68 9.25 10.87
N LEU A 49 -12.61 9.39 9.93
CA LEU A 49 -13.66 8.42 9.62
C LEU A 49 -13.39 7.69 8.28
N GLN A 50 -13.05 8.45 7.23
CA GLN A 50 -12.65 7.87 5.95
C GLN A 50 -11.11 7.89 5.85
N ARG A 51 -10.45 6.78 6.21
CA ARG A 51 -8.98 6.71 6.28
C ARG A 51 -8.27 6.78 4.93
N THR A 52 -8.93 6.46 3.82
CA THR A 52 -8.33 6.36 2.48
C THR A 52 -9.02 7.26 1.46
N TYR A 53 -8.25 7.74 0.49
CA TYR A 53 -8.65 8.71 -0.53
C TYR A 53 -9.31 10.01 0.01
N ALA A 54 -9.12 10.31 1.29
CA ALA A 54 -9.54 11.55 1.92
C ALA A 54 -8.31 12.43 2.18
N ALA A 55 -7.90 13.21 1.18
CA ALA A 55 -6.72 14.05 1.24
C ALA A 55 -6.96 15.39 1.95
N ALA A 56 -5.88 16.05 2.37
CA ALA A 56 -5.95 17.42 2.88
C ALA A 56 -6.47 18.37 1.81
N ILE A 57 -5.99 18.20 0.58
CA ILE A 57 -6.42 18.98 -0.59
C ILE A 57 -6.72 18.04 -1.76
N HIS A 58 -7.88 18.22 -2.39
CA HIS A 58 -8.24 17.59 -3.67
C HIS A 58 -8.25 18.64 -4.77
N LEU A 59 -7.49 18.41 -5.84
CA LEU A 59 -7.52 19.22 -7.06
C LEU A 59 -8.13 18.42 -8.21
N HIS A 60 -9.18 18.93 -8.84
CA HIS A 60 -9.74 18.34 -10.05
C HIS A 60 -10.17 19.41 -11.06
N GLY A 61 -10.44 19.02 -12.30
CA GLY A 61 -10.83 19.95 -13.35
C GLY A 61 -9.61 20.57 -14.03
N VAL A 62 -9.57 21.91 -14.18
CA VAL A 62 -8.47 22.59 -14.90
C VAL A 62 -7.97 23.81 -14.13
N GLY A 63 -6.65 23.92 -13.95
CA GLY A 63 -6.00 25.17 -13.56
C GLY A 63 -6.24 25.63 -12.13
N ASN A 64 -6.34 24.72 -11.15
CA ASN A 64 -6.42 25.08 -9.73
C ASN A 64 -5.03 25.03 -9.07
N ARG A 65 -4.89 25.72 -7.93
CA ARG A 65 -3.60 25.87 -7.23
C ARG A 65 -3.68 25.43 -5.77
N ALA A 66 -2.75 24.60 -5.33
CA ALA A 66 -2.46 24.36 -3.91
C ALA A 66 -1.06 24.88 -3.61
N SER A 67 -0.94 25.95 -2.83
CA SER A 67 0.36 26.55 -2.55
C SER A 67 0.60 27.00 -1.13
N HIS A 68 1.85 26.96 -0.67
CA HIS A 68 2.20 27.43 0.70
C HIS A 68 1.42 26.73 1.81
N ASN A 69 0.92 25.50 1.61
CA ASN A 69 0.20 24.78 2.65
C ASN A 69 1.15 23.94 3.49
N LEU A 70 0.79 23.76 4.76
CA LEU A 70 1.44 22.85 5.70
C LEU A 70 0.51 21.67 5.96
N ILE A 71 0.89 20.48 5.52
CA ILE A 71 0.04 19.28 5.58
C ILE A 71 0.76 18.19 6.36
N HIS A 72 0.16 17.71 7.45
CA HIS A 72 0.74 16.60 8.21
C HIS A 72 -0.27 15.75 8.98
N ASP A 73 0.22 14.66 9.56
CA ASP A 73 -0.55 13.72 10.38
C ASP A 73 -1.78 13.16 9.67
N ALA A 74 -1.51 12.43 8.59
CA ALA A 74 -2.54 11.85 7.73
C ALA A 74 -2.38 10.33 7.56
N PRO A 75 -3.48 9.55 7.63
CA PRO A 75 -3.40 8.11 7.38
C PRO A 75 -3.00 7.75 5.94
N HIS A 76 -3.30 8.64 4.98
CA HIS A 76 -3.18 8.39 3.55
C HIS A 76 -2.60 9.63 2.83
N ALA A 77 -2.98 9.86 1.57
CA ALA A 77 -2.44 10.93 0.73
C ALA A 77 -2.60 12.33 1.35
N GLY A 78 -1.61 13.19 1.12
CA GLY A 78 -1.65 14.61 1.49
C GLY A 78 -2.46 15.43 0.49
N ILE A 79 -2.08 15.38 -0.79
CA ILE A 79 -2.82 16.01 -1.89
C ILE A 79 -3.16 14.96 -2.93
N LEU A 80 -4.44 14.87 -3.28
CA LEU A 80 -4.92 14.14 -4.45
C LEU A 80 -5.19 15.12 -5.57
N TYR A 81 -4.74 14.82 -6.78
CA TYR A 81 -4.98 15.68 -7.93
C TYR A 81 -5.29 14.89 -9.20
N GLY A 82 -5.92 15.58 -10.15
CA GLY A 82 -6.15 15.10 -11.50
C GLY A 82 -6.73 16.19 -12.40
N GLY A 83 -6.88 15.87 -13.68
CA GLY A 83 -7.29 16.85 -14.69
C GLY A 83 -6.08 17.57 -15.27
N ASN A 84 -6.19 18.86 -15.56
CA ASN A 84 -5.18 19.56 -16.37
C ASN A 84 -4.65 20.82 -15.70
N ASN A 85 -3.38 21.11 -15.94
CA ASN A 85 -2.76 22.38 -15.55
C ASN A 85 -2.89 22.73 -14.06
N GLN A 86 -2.96 21.72 -13.17
CA GLN A 86 -2.95 21.97 -11.74
C GLN A 86 -1.58 22.50 -11.31
N MET A 87 -1.54 23.40 -10.33
CA MET A 87 -0.30 23.94 -9.75
C MET A 87 -0.20 23.53 -8.28
N ILE A 88 0.84 22.80 -7.93
CA ILE A 88 1.12 22.35 -6.56
C ILE A 88 2.52 22.87 -6.20
N GLU A 89 2.60 23.97 -5.45
CA GLU A 89 3.88 24.64 -5.20
C GLU A 89 4.11 25.18 -3.80
N TYR A 90 5.36 25.17 -3.34
CA TYR A 90 5.74 25.73 -2.03
C TYR A 90 5.03 25.08 -0.83
N ASN A 91 4.49 23.86 -0.96
CA ASN A 91 3.87 23.16 0.16
C ASN A 91 4.92 22.40 0.97
N GLU A 92 4.71 22.30 2.29
CA GLU A 92 5.45 21.40 3.18
C GLU A 92 4.53 20.24 3.59
N ILE A 93 4.98 19.01 3.35
CA ILE A 93 4.16 17.81 3.56
C ILE A 93 4.98 16.73 4.29
N PHE A 94 4.53 16.34 5.49
CA PHE A 94 5.21 15.32 6.28
C PHE A 94 4.26 14.51 7.16
N ARG A 95 4.69 13.35 7.69
CA ARG A 95 3.82 12.43 8.46
C ARG A 95 2.47 12.14 7.74
N THR A 96 2.50 12.02 6.42
CA THR A 96 1.38 11.50 5.61
C THR A 96 1.62 10.04 5.25
N CYS A 97 0.65 9.37 4.64
CA CYS A 97 0.77 7.97 4.21
C CYS A 97 1.01 6.98 5.38
N LEU A 98 0.56 7.29 6.59
CA LEU A 98 0.94 6.56 7.81
C LEU A 98 0.32 5.16 7.93
N GLU A 99 -0.82 4.90 7.29
CA GLU A 99 -1.62 3.70 7.57
C GLU A 99 -1.87 2.79 6.36
N THR A 100 -1.43 3.18 5.17
CA THR A 100 -1.64 2.38 3.96
C THR A 100 -0.35 2.17 3.17
N GLY A 101 -0.39 1.20 2.26
CA GLY A 101 0.52 1.14 1.12
C GLY A 101 -0.21 1.63 -0.15
N ASP A 102 0.51 1.69 -1.26
CA ASP A 102 0.02 2.13 -2.57
C ASP A 102 -0.55 3.57 -2.50
N VAL A 103 0.30 4.51 -2.07
CA VAL A 103 -0.11 5.88 -1.77
C VAL A 103 1.05 6.86 -1.96
N GLY A 104 0.73 8.04 -2.48
CA GLY A 104 1.63 9.19 -2.54
C GLY A 104 1.27 10.30 -1.55
N ALA A 105 2.26 11.03 -1.04
CA ALA A 105 2.00 12.29 -0.36
C ALA A 105 1.34 13.30 -1.31
N LEU A 106 1.77 13.28 -2.57
CA LEU A 106 1.17 13.94 -3.73
C LEU A 106 0.78 12.83 -4.71
N TYR A 107 -0.51 12.66 -5.02
CA TYR A 107 -0.99 11.46 -5.71
C TYR A 107 -1.99 11.79 -6.83
N THR A 108 -1.71 11.30 -8.04
CA THR A 108 -2.55 11.30 -9.24
C THR A 108 -2.46 9.94 -9.94
N GLY A 109 -3.32 9.67 -10.91
CA GLY A 109 -3.11 8.52 -11.79
C GLY A 109 -4.23 8.16 -12.74
N ARG A 110 -3.90 7.21 -13.61
CA ARG A 110 -4.84 6.51 -14.50
C ARG A 110 -5.58 7.41 -15.48
N ASP A 111 -4.92 8.43 -16.01
CA ASP A 111 -5.47 9.28 -17.06
C ASP A 111 -4.37 9.84 -18.00
N TRP A 112 -4.28 9.34 -19.23
CA TRP A 112 -3.36 9.90 -20.25
C TRP A 112 -3.64 11.36 -20.60
N GLY A 113 -4.83 11.85 -20.31
CA GLY A 113 -5.20 13.25 -20.48
C GLY A 113 -4.88 14.13 -19.28
N SER A 114 -4.22 13.64 -18.22
CA SER A 114 -3.88 14.42 -17.01
C SER A 114 -2.70 15.39 -17.22
N MET A 115 -2.67 16.08 -18.36
CA MET A 115 -1.48 16.78 -18.84
C MET A 115 -1.29 18.17 -18.20
N GLY A 116 -0.02 18.56 -18.06
CA GLY A 116 0.39 19.93 -17.75
C GLY A 116 0.34 20.28 -16.26
N ASN A 117 0.11 19.32 -15.37
CA ASN A 117 0.18 19.60 -13.94
C ASN A 117 1.63 19.83 -13.52
N VAL A 118 1.84 20.79 -12.63
CA VAL A 118 3.14 21.22 -12.17
C VAL A 118 3.22 21.06 -10.67
N ILE A 119 4.17 20.24 -10.23
CA ILE A 119 4.51 19.95 -8.86
C ILE A 119 5.90 20.53 -8.63
N ARG A 120 5.99 21.73 -8.06
CA ARG A 120 7.27 22.43 -7.94
C ARG A 120 7.56 23.04 -6.59
N TYR A 121 8.84 23.05 -6.20
CA TYR A 121 9.28 23.74 -4.99
C TYR A 121 8.54 23.30 -3.71
N ASN A 122 8.10 22.05 -3.63
CA ASN A 122 7.52 21.49 -2.41
C ASN A 122 8.61 20.82 -1.57
N PHE A 123 8.42 20.77 -0.26
CA PHE A 123 9.23 19.97 0.65
C PHE A 123 8.40 18.79 1.17
N VAL A 124 8.77 17.57 0.75
CA VAL A 124 8.08 16.34 1.14
C VAL A 124 9.04 15.49 1.95
N HIS A 125 8.71 15.20 3.20
CA HIS A 125 9.65 14.50 4.07
C HIS A 125 8.97 13.61 5.11
N ASN A 126 9.71 12.63 5.63
CA ASN A 126 9.27 11.78 6.74
C ASN A 126 7.85 11.21 6.57
N ILE A 127 7.53 10.74 5.36
CA ILE A 127 6.23 10.11 5.07
C ILE A 127 6.25 8.65 5.54
N GLY A 128 5.09 8.14 5.98
CA GLY A 128 4.92 6.76 6.44
C GLY A 128 4.89 5.75 5.30
N GLY A 129 4.41 4.53 5.54
CA GLY A 129 4.11 3.55 4.50
C GLY A 129 4.04 2.12 5.01
N VAL A 130 2.84 1.53 5.01
CA VAL A 130 2.67 0.13 5.40
C VAL A 130 3.41 -0.77 4.41
N ARG A 131 4.26 -1.66 4.94
CA ARG A 131 5.15 -2.55 4.16
C ARG A 131 6.08 -1.78 3.21
N GLY A 132 6.38 -0.51 3.53
CA GLY A 132 7.25 0.34 2.74
C GLY A 132 6.73 0.62 1.33
N TRP A 133 5.41 0.75 1.15
CA TRP A 133 4.73 1.07 -0.12
C TRP A 133 4.12 2.47 -0.11
N SER A 134 4.95 3.47 0.13
CA SER A 134 4.61 4.89 -0.05
C SER A 134 5.56 5.54 -1.05
N MET A 135 5.10 6.68 -1.57
CA MET A 135 5.75 7.49 -2.60
C MET A 135 5.67 8.97 -2.19
N GLY A 136 6.64 9.79 -2.63
CA GLY A 136 6.56 11.24 -2.45
C GLY A 136 5.53 11.85 -3.40
N VAL A 137 5.90 11.93 -4.68
CA VAL A 137 4.99 12.12 -5.80
C VAL A 137 4.72 10.77 -6.44
N TYR A 138 3.45 10.38 -6.46
CA TYR A 138 2.97 9.15 -7.10
C TYR A 138 2.20 9.49 -8.38
N LEU A 139 2.86 9.31 -9.53
CA LEU A 139 2.23 9.32 -10.84
C LEU A 139 1.81 7.89 -11.16
N ASP A 140 0.62 7.53 -10.70
CA ASP A 140 0.16 6.15 -10.69
C ASP A 140 -0.50 5.75 -12.01
N ASP A 141 -0.50 4.44 -12.30
CA ASP A 141 -1.34 3.83 -13.32
C ASP A 141 -1.34 4.54 -14.69
N CYS A 142 -0.15 4.84 -15.19
CA CYS A 142 0.11 5.46 -16.49
C CYS A 142 -0.34 6.92 -16.61
N ASP A 143 -0.23 7.71 -15.53
CA ASP A 143 -0.36 9.17 -15.64
C ASP A 143 0.70 9.78 -16.56
N ASN A 144 0.33 10.80 -17.32
CA ASN A 144 1.18 11.42 -18.33
C ASN A 144 1.28 12.92 -18.16
N GLY A 145 2.46 13.46 -18.50
CA GLY A 145 2.65 14.88 -18.74
C GLY A 145 2.78 15.75 -17.51
N ASP A 146 3.07 15.17 -16.34
CA ASP A 146 3.32 15.92 -15.11
C ASP A 146 4.77 16.41 -15.04
N ILE A 147 4.94 17.56 -14.39
CA ILE A 147 6.24 18.19 -14.16
C ILE A 147 6.54 18.18 -12.66
N ILE A 148 7.52 17.39 -12.24
CA ILE A 148 8.07 17.33 -10.88
C ILE A 148 9.39 18.12 -10.89
N HIS A 149 9.33 19.40 -10.49
CA HIS A 149 10.45 20.31 -10.66
C HIS A 149 10.91 21.00 -9.36
N GLY A 150 12.20 20.95 -9.03
CA GLY A 150 12.71 21.79 -7.94
C GLY A 150 12.17 21.44 -6.55
N ASN A 151 11.65 20.22 -6.34
CA ASN A 151 11.17 19.78 -5.04
C ASN A 151 12.32 19.23 -4.21
N ILE A 152 12.14 19.25 -2.89
CA ILE A 152 13.05 18.62 -1.93
C ILE A 152 12.33 17.41 -1.33
N PHE A 153 12.96 16.25 -1.45
CA PHE A 153 12.49 15.01 -0.85
C PHE A 153 13.50 14.56 0.20
N TYR A 154 13.08 14.47 1.46
CA TYR A 154 13.95 14.00 2.54
C TYR A 154 13.38 12.74 3.18
N LYS A 155 14.16 11.65 3.13
CA LYS A 155 13.79 10.38 3.76
C LYS A 155 12.44 9.84 3.26
N VAL A 156 12.25 9.94 1.96
CA VAL A 156 11.07 9.48 1.24
C VAL A 156 11.39 8.20 0.48
N ARG A 157 10.56 7.16 0.61
CA ARG A 157 10.63 5.97 -0.25
C ARG A 157 10.01 6.28 -1.59
N ARG A 158 10.63 5.85 -2.70
CA ARG A 158 10.13 6.07 -4.07
C ARG A 158 9.67 7.52 -4.29
N ALA A 159 10.61 8.45 -4.11
CA ALA A 159 10.28 9.87 -3.98
C ALA A 159 9.58 10.46 -5.21
N ALA A 160 10.10 10.25 -6.41
CA ALA A 160 9.40 10.49 -7.66
C ALA A 160 9.08 9.13 -8.31
N PHE A 161 7.80 8.75 -8.33
CA PHE A 161 7.34 7.47 -8.86
C PHE A 161 6.55 7.65 -10.15
N ILE A 162 7.02 7.04 -11.24
CA ILE A 162 6.35 6.96 -12.54
C ILE A 162 5.88 5.52 -12.80
N GLY A 163 4.58 5.28 -12.64
CA GLY A 163 3.97 3.96 -12.84
C GLY A 163 3.48 3.74 -14.26
N GLY A 164 4.36 3.43 -15.21
CA GLY A 164 3.96 3.15 -16.61
C GLY A 164 3.63 4.37 -17.46
N GLY A 165 3.73 5.57 -16.89
CA GLY A 165 3.46 6.85 -17.54
C GLY A 165 4.51 7.32 -18.54
N ARG A 166 4.13 8.32 -19.34
CA ARG A 166 4.92 8.91 -20.42
C ARG A 166 4.98 10.43 -20.32
N TYR A 167 5.99 11.03 -20.94
CA TYR A 167 6.14 12.50 -21.03
C TYR A 167 6.20 13.21 -19.66
N ASN A 168 6.56 12.50 -18.60
CA ASN A 168 6.71 13.09 -17.27
C ASN A 168 8.13 13.64 -17.10
N ASN A 169 8.24 14.79 -16.46
CA ASN A 169 9.51 15.48 -16.25
C ASN A 169 9.87 15.48 -14.77
N VAL A 170 10.97 14.84 -14.39
CA VAL A 170 11.57 14.88 -13.06
C VAL A 170 12.85 15.70 -13.15
N THR A 171 12.77 17.00 -12.86
CA THR A 171 13.89 17.92 -13.09
C THR A 171 14.26 18.77 -11.88
N ASN A 172 15.55 19.07 -11.72
CA ASN A 172 16.03 20.01 -10.71
C ASN A 172 15.66 19.66 -9.25
N ASN A 173 15.30 18.42 -8.93
CA ASN A 173 14.91 18.04 -7.58
C ASN A 173 16.12 17.68 -6.73
N VAL A 174 16.00 17.88 -5.42
CA VAL A 174 16.97 17.41 -4.42
C VAL A 174 16.36 16.23 -3.66
N PHE A 175 17.02 15.08 -3.74
CA PHE A 175 16.64 13.87 -3.01
C PHE A 175 17.68 13.59 -1.93
N VAL A 176 17.27 13.51 -0.68
CA VAL A 176 18.18 13.27 0.45
C VAL A 176 17.72 12.03 1.21
N ALA A 177 18.57 11.00 1.26
CA ALA A 177 18.29 9.72 1.91
C ALA A 177 16.99 9.05 1.41
N CYS A 178 16.71 9.14 0.11
CA CYS A 178 15.56 8.50 -0.52
C CYS A 178 15.87 7.07 -1.01
N ASP A 179 14.88 6.17 -0.96
CA ASP A 179 15.06 4.78 -1.44
C ASP A 179 13.82 4.25 -2.19
N PRO A 180 13.87 4.15 -3.53
CA PRO A 180 14.72 4.94 -4.41
C PRO A 180 14.29 6.42 -4.46
N ALA A 181 15.16 7.30 -4.96
CA ALA A 181 14.82 8.67 -5.32
C ALA A 181 13.86 8.70 -6.52
N VAL A 182 14.21 7.99 -7.61
CA VAL A 182 13.37 7.89 -8.81
C VAL A 182 12.97 6.43 -9.06
N HIS A 183 11.69 6.21 -9.31
CA HIS A 183 11.14 4.91 -9.70
C HIS A 183 10.44 5.00 -11.05
N LEU A 184 10.69 4.01 -11.91
CA LEU A 184 9.92 3.78 -13.13
C LEU A 184 9.51 2.32 -13.23
N ASP A 185 8.27 2.07 -13.67
CA ASP A 185 7.83 0.73 -14.08
C ASP A 185 7.10 0.76 -15.42
N SER A 186 6.88 -0.42 -16.02
CA SER A 186 6.16 -0.58 -17.28
C SER A 186 4.79 -1.25 -17.12
N ARG A 187 4.08 -0.95 -16.03
CA ARG A 187 2.78 -1.58 -15.72
C ARG A 187 1.74 -1.45 -16.84
N GLY A 188 1.84 -0.40 -17.67
CA GLY A 188 0.96 -0.20 -18.82
C GLY A 188 0.88 -1.42 -19.75
N LYS A 189 1.99 -2.16 -19.91
CA LYS A 189 2.07 -3.38 -20.75
C LYS A 189 1.08 -4.47 -20.36
N SER A 190 0.72 -4.58 -19.09
CA SER A 190 -0.16 -5.65 -18.58
C SER A 190 -1.51 -5.14 -18.10
N ARG A 191 -1.62 -3.84 -17.79
CA ARG A 191 -2.80 -3.27 -17.15
C ARG A 191 -3.76 -2.60 -18.13
N ILE A 192 -3.24 -1.93 -19.16
CA ILE A 192 -4.08 -1.19 -20.11
C ILE A 192 -5.05 -2.16 -20.80
N LYS A 193 -6.31 -1.72 -20.88
CA LYS A 193 -7.37 -2.41 -21.60
C LYS A 193 -7.69 -1.62 -22.86
N TRP A 194 -8.02 -2.34 -23.92
CA TRP A 194 -8.31 -1.75 -25.22
C TRP A 194 -9.75 -2.05 -25.57
N LYS A 195 -10.48 -1.04 -26.07
CA LYS A 195 -11.86 -1.19 -26.57
C LYS A 195 -12.85 -1.74 -25.53
N SER A 196 -12.57 -1.56 -24.23
CA SER A 196 -13.52 -1.88 -23.14
C SER A 196 -14.43 -0.69 -22.80
N GLY A 197 -14.14 0.48 -23.37
CA GLY A 197 -14.88 1.72 -23.21
C GLY A 197 -14.53 2.46 -21.93
N ALA A 198 -14.71 3.77 -21.90
CA ALA A 198 -14.24 4.64 -20.82
C ALA A 198 -14.96 4.48 -19.45
N LYS A 199 -15.87 3.51 -19.30
CA LYS A 199 -16.35 3.05 -17.98
C LYS A 199 -15.34 2.13 -17.30
N ASP A 200 -14.54 1.43 -18.09
CA ASP A 200 -13.36 0.75 -17.62
C ASP A 200 -12.27 1.79 -17.38
N SER A 201 -11.81 1.88 -16.12
CA SER A 201 -10.79 2.85 -15.76
C SER A 201 -9.45 2.61 -16.44
N TRP A 202 -9.20 1.40 -16.97
CA TRP A 202 -7.99 1.03 -17.68
C TRP A 202 -8.06 1.20 -19.20
N ASP A 203 -9.21 1.61 -19.76
CA ASP A 203 -9.30 2.04 -21.16
C ASP A 203 -8.88 3.51 -21.28
N LEU A 204 -7.56 3.73 -21.24
CA LEU A 204 -6.95 5.07 -21.28
C LEU A 204 -7.14 5.75 -22.64
N GLN A 205 -7.21 4.97 -23.72
CA GLN A 205 -7.51 5.47 -25.05
C GLN A 205 -8.93 6.07 -25.10
N ALA A 206 -9.94 5.34 -24.62
CA ALA A 206 -11.32 5.84 -24.63
C ALA A 206 -11.51 7.08 -23.74
N LYS A 207 -10.73 7.22 -22.65
CA LYS A 207 -10.71 8.46 -21.84
C LYS A 207 -10.17 9.64 -22.64
N LEU A 208 -9.08 9.43 -23.37
CA LEU A 208 -8.46 10.48 -24.17
C LEU A 208 -9.33 10.88 -25.37
N GLU A 209 -9.97 9.92 -26.05
CA GLU A 209 -10.90 10.17 -27.16
C GLU A 209 -12.10 11.05 -26.76
N LYS A 210 -12.61 10.92 -25.51
CA LYS A 210 -13.68 11.78 -24.99
C LYS A 210 -13.32 13.27 -24.92
N LEU A 211 -12.03 13.59 -24.94
CA LEU A 211 -11.50 14.95 -24.89
C LEU A 211 -11.22 15.51 -26.30
N ASN A 212 -11.41 14.70 -27.34
CA ASN A 212 -11.09 15.06 -28.73
C ASN A 212 -9.62 15.50 -28.90
N TYR A 213 -8.71 14.74 -28.28
CA TYR A 213 -7.31 15.14 -28.08
C TYR A 213 -6.50 15.43 -29.35
N THR A 214 -6.92 14.92 -30.51
CA THR A 214 -6.27 15.11 -31.81
C THR A 214 -6.64 16.43 -32.49
N ALA A 215 -7.60 17.18 -31.95
CA ALA A 215 -8.00 18.49 -32.46
C ALA A 215 -7.70 19.61 -31.45
N PRO A 216 -7.62 20.88 -31.90
CA PRO A 216 -7.53 22.01 -30.98
C PRO A 216 -8.72 22.07 -30.01
N PRO A 217 -8.51 22.50 -28.75
CA PRO A 217 -7.26 23.06 -28.21
C PRO A 217 -6.21 22.01 -27.81
N TRP A 218 -6.58 20.74 -27.69
CA TRP A 218 -5.71 19.68 -27.18
C TRP A 218 -4.50 19.41 -28.05
N SER A 219 -4.66 19.30 -29.37
CA SER A 219 -3.53 19.04 -30.27
C SER A 219 -2.52 20.19 -30.33
N THR A 220 -2.94 21.41 -29.94
CA THR A 220 -2.06 22.57 -29.82
C THR A 220 -1.40 22.65 -28.45
N ALA A 221 -2.14 22.36 -27.38
CA ALA A 221 -1.62 22.42 -26.01
C ALA A 221 -0.69 21.23 -25.68
N TYR A 222 -1.04 20.04 -26.17
CA TYR A 222 -0.34 18.78 -25.91
C TYR A 222 -0.05 18.02 -27.22
N PRO A 223 0.75 18.60 -28.14
CA PRO A 223 1.02 18.02 -29.45
C PRO A 223 1.63 16.61 -29.38
N GLN A 224 2.36 16.29 -28.31
CA GLN A 224 2.95 14.97 -28.06
C GLN A 224 1.92 13.84 -27.89
N LEU A 225 0.66 14.17 -27.56
CA LEU A 225 -0.39 13.17 -27.44
C LEU A 225 -1.02 12.80 -28.78
N VAL A 226 -0.94 13.66 -29.80
CA VAL A 226 -1.67 13.49 -31.08
C VAL A 226 -1.39 12.13 -31.72
N ASN A 227 -0.14 11.68 -31.66
CA ASN A 227 0.31 10.41 -32.26
C ASN A 227 0.63 9.34 -31.20
N ILE A 228 0.07 9.44 -29.99
CA ILE A 228 0.37 8.48 -28.90
C ILE A 228 0.08 7.03 -29.30
N MET A 229 -0.96 6.82 -30.12
CA MET A 229 -1.37 5.49 -30.57
C MET A 229 -0.39 4.85 -31.56
N ASP A 230 0.45 5.65 -32.21
CA ASP A 230 1.44 5.19 -33.20
C ASP A 230 2.82 4.88 -32.59
N ASP A 231 2.97 5.06 -31.27
CA ASP A 231 4.26 4.97 -30.55
C ASP A 231 4.20 3.98 -29.36
N GLU A 232 3.71 2.77 -29.64
CA GLU A 232 3.56 1.67 -28.67
C GLU A 232 3.00 2.14 -27.33
N PRO A 233 1.73 2.62 -27.30
CA PRO A 233 1.19 3.48 -26.24
C PRO A 233 1.26 2.91 -24.82
N ALA A 234 1.35 1.59 -24.67
CA ALA A 234 1.49 0.91 -23.37
C ALA A 234 2.90 0.98 -22.75
N LEU A 235 3.91 1.43 -23.50
CA LEU A 235 5.27 1.58 -23.00
C LEU A 235 5.46 2.94 -22.29
N PRO A 236 6.20 2.99 -21.16
CA PRO A 236 6.59 4.26 -20.56
C PRO A 236 7.75 4.86 -21.37
N LYS A 237 7.48 5.75 -22.34
CA LYS A 237 8.52 6.45 -23.12
C LYS A 237 8.52 7.95 -22.85
N HIS A 238 9.62 8.60 -23.24
CA HIS A 238 9.78 10.05 -23.31
C HIS A 238 9.69 10.76 -21.97
N ASN A 239 9.95 10.06 -20.86
CA ASN A 239 10.13 10.71 -19.58
C ASN A 239 11.52 11.36 -19.54
N LEU A 240 11.59 12.57 -18.98
CA LEU A 240 12.82 13.31 -18.76
C LEU A 240 13.19 13.24 -17.28
N ILE A 241 14.37 12.72 -16.97
CA ILE A 241 14.95 12.74 -15.63
C ILE A 241 16.25 13.52 -15.70
N ALA A 242 16.23 14.81 -15.37
CA ALA A 242 17.38 15.67 -15.61
C ALA A 242 17.75 16.62 -14.49
N ASN A 243 19.04 16.90 -14.33
CA ASN A 243 19.55 17.91 -13.41
C ASN A 243 19.10 17.71 -11.95
N ASN A 244 18.88 16.47 -11.52
CA ASN A 244 18.54 16.19 -10.13
C ASN A 244 19.78 15.91 -9.30
N LEU A 245 19.75 16.29 -8.02
CA LEU A 245 20.78 16.00 -7.04
C LEU A 245 20.27 14.93 -6.07
N CYS A 246 20.95 13.77 -6.03
CA CYS A 246 20.68 12.70 -5.07
C CYS A 246 21.82 12.62 -4.05
N VAL A 247 21.48 12.77 -2.77
CA VAL A 247 22.40 12.73 -1.63
C VAL A 247 22.07 11.54 -0.75
N GLY A 248 22.86 10.49 -0.88
CA GLY A 248 22.68 9.20 -0.22
C GLY A 248 21.41 8.44 -0.67
N GLY A 249 21.25 7.24 -0.13
CA GLY A 249 20.13 6.37 -0.48
C GLY A 249 20.29 5.70 -1.85
N LYS A 250 19.19 5.31 -2.48
CA LYS A 250 19.20 4.65 -3.79
C LYS A 250 18.73 5.61 -4.86
N TRP A 251 19.53 5.89 -5.87
CA TRP A 251 19.15 6.80 -6.96
C TRP A 251 17.93 6.30 -7.77
N LEU A 252 18.06 5.15 -8.44
CA LEU A 252 17.10 4.71 -9.46
C LEU A 252 16.62 3.28 -9.21
N ASN A 253 15.33 3.04 -9.46
CA ASN A 253 14.77 1.71 -9.65
C ASN A 253 13.89 1.68 -10.90
N ALA A 254 14.32 0.98 -11.94
CA ALA A 254 13.59 0.82 -13.19
C ALA A 254 13.15 -0.64 -13.37
N ARG A 255 11.84 -0.90 -13.38
CA ARG A 255 11.27 -2.26 -13.45
C ARG A 255 10.59 -2.51 -14.78
N GLY A 256 11.20 -3.34 -15.62
CA GLY A 256 10.67 -3.68 -16.94
C GLY A 256 10.64 -2.50 -17.91
N VAL A 257 11.41 -1.44 -17.64
CA VAL A 257 11.53 -0.23 -18.45
C VAL A 257 12.81 -0.30 -19.27
N GLU A 258 12.72 0.03 -20.55
CA GLU A 258 13.88 0.19 -21.42
C GLU A 258 14.43 1.62 -21.27
N LEU A 259 15.62 1.77 -20.69
CA LEU A 259 16.19 3.08 -20.38
C LEU A 259 16.50 3.93 -21.63
N LYS A 260 16.73 3.31 -22.79
CA LYS A 260 16.89 4.02 -24.08
C LYS A 260 15.65 4.83 -24.49
N ASN A 261 14.48 4.52 -23.92
CA ASN A 261 13.23 5.24 -24.16
C ASN A 261 13.05 6.42 -23.17
N GLN A 262 14.02 6.66 -22.29
CA GLN A 262 14.02 7.80 -21.35
C GLN A 262 15.16 8.74 -21.72
N THR A 263 15.02 10.01 -21.34
CA THR A 263 16.12 10.97 -21.36
C THR A 263 16.62 11.16 -19.94
N MET A 264 17.86 10.74 -19.67
CA MET A 264 18.49 10.89 -18.35
C MET A 264 19.81 11.65 -18.49
N THR A 265 19.87 12.89 -18.01
CA THR A 265 21.05 13.76 -18.22
C THR A 265 21.29 14.71 -17.04
N GLY A 266 22.54 15.11 -16.81
CA GLY A 266 22.89 16.12 -15.81
C GLY A 266 22.56 15.79 -14.34
N ASN A 267 22.14 14.55 -14.03
CA ASN A 267 21.87 14.15 -12.65
C ASN A 267 23.17 13.84 -11.90
N ARG A 268 23.25 14.26 -10.64
CA ARG A 268 24.39 13.99 -9.75
C ARG A 268 23.97 13.11 -8.59
N ILE A 269 24.78 12.11 -8.29
CA ILE A 269 24.60 11.20 -7.15
C ILE A 269 25.84 11.32 -6.26
N THR A 270 25.65 11.62 -4.99
CA THR A 270 26.73 11.76 -3.98
C THR A 270 26.30 11.12 -2.67
N GLU A 271 27.24 10.61 -1.87
CA GLU A 271 26.97 10.12 -0.50
C GLU A 271 27.26 11.18 0.56
N GLY A 272 28.16 12.14 0.26
CA GLY A 272 28.56 13.20 1.17
C GLY A 272 27.70 14.46 1.05
N ASP A 273 27.75 15.30 2.07
CA ASP A 273 27.09 16.61 2.10
C ASP A 273 27.53 17.46 0.89
N PRO A 274 26.62 17.84 -0.02
CA PRO A 274 26.93 18.66 -1.19
C PRO A 274 27.18 20.14 -0.83
N GLY A 275 27.18 20.51 0.44
CA GLY A 275 27.28 21.89 0.92
C GLY A 275 25.91 22.47 1.25
N PHE A 276 25.05 21.70 1.91
CA PHE A 276 23.81 22.19 2.47
C PHE A 276 24.06 23.28 3.53
N LYS A 277 23.09 24.18 3.70
CA LYS A 277 23.17 25.29 4.65
C LYS A 277 23.10 24.75 6.07
N ASP A 278 22.05 23.99 6.40
CA ASP A 278 21.94 23.27 7.66
C ASP A 278 21.04 22.03 7.55
N ALA A 279 21.60 20.92 7.09
CA ALA A 279 20.83 19.68 6.90
C ALA A 279 20.31 19.07 8.21
N LYS A 280 20.84 19.47 9.38
CA LYS A 280 20.35 18.99 10.68
C LYS A 280 19.03 19.67 11.02
N ASP A 281 18.91 20.95 10.73
CA ASP A 281 17.70 21.75 10.91
C ASP A 281 16.78 21.73 9.67
N LEU A 282 16.90 20.70 8.83
CA LEU A 282 16.14 20.50 7.58
C LEU A 282 16.32 21.62 6.53
N ASP A 283 17.33 22.48 6.65
CA ASP A 283 17.69 23.50 5.66
C ASP A 283 18.61 22.92 4.57
N PHE A 284 17.97 22.27 3.59
CA PHE A 284 18.62 21.69 2.41
C PHE A 284 18.97 22.71 1.32
N GLN A 285 18.95 24.01 1.63
CA GLN A 285 19.45 25.02 0.73
C GLN A 285 20.95 24.81 0.47
N LEU A 286 21.37 24.78 -0.79
CA LEU A 286 22.80 24.78 -1.10
C LEU A 286 23.43 26.14 -0.79
N ARG A 287 24.57 26.12 -0.10
CA ARG A 287 25.39 27.33 0.16
C ARG A 287 25.93 27.88 -1.16
N LYS A 288 26.19 29.19 -1.23
CA LYS A 288 26.75 29.86 -2.42
C LYS A 288 28.06 29.22 -2.92
N GLY A 289 28.89 28.70 -2.00
CA GLY A 289 30.15 28.03 -2.32
C GLY A 289 30.04 26.52 -2.57
N SER A 290 28.83 25.96 -2.68
CA SER A 290 28.65 24.54 -2.99
C SER A 290 29.25 24.21 -4.36
N ALA A 291 29.97 23.09 -4.45
CA ALA A 291 30.52 22.60 -5.71
C ALA A 291 29.43 22.19 -6.72
N VAL A 292 28.19 21.97 -6.27
CA VAL A 292 27.04 21.69 -7.14
C VAL A 292 26.86 22.76 -8.22
N TRP A 293 27.07 24.05 -7.89
CA TRP A 293 26.91 25.14 -8.86
C TRP A 293 27.90 25.08 -10.03
N GLN A 294 29.08 24.46 -9.81
CA GLN A 294 30.08 24.29 -10.86
C GLN A 294 29.90 22.95 -11.59
N GLU A 295 29.58 21.89 -10.86
CA GLU A 295 29.46 20.54 -11.40
C GLU A 295 28.15 20.28 -12.14
N MET A 296 27.10 21.03 -11.80
CA MET A 296 25.77 20.95 -12.42
C MET A 296 25.37 22.35 -12.88
N PRO A 297 25.91 22.85 -14.01
CA PRO A 297 25.70 24.23 -14.46
C PRO A 297 24.24 24.56 -14.77
N ASP A 298 23.43 23.55 -15.10
CA ASP A 298 22.00 23.68 -15.36
C ASP A 298 21.13 23.45 -14.11
N PHE A 299 21.74 23.29 -12.93
CA PHE A 299 21.02 23.17 -11.66
C PHE A 299 20.60 24.56 -11.15
N GLU A 300 19.31 24.74 -10.94
CA GLU A 300 18.73 25.99 -10.49
C GLU A 300 18.50 26.01 -8.98
N ARG A 301 18.65 27.18 -8.36
CA ARG A 301 18.38 27.36 -6.94
C ARG A 301 16.90 27.12 -6.62
N ILE A 302 16.64 26.15 -5.74
CA ILE A 302 15.32 25.96 -5.12
C ILE A 302 15.06 27.09 -4.10
N PRO A 303 13.92 27.80 -4.15
CA PRO A 303 13.57 28.87 -3.21
C PRO A 303 13.03 28.31 -1.89
N THR A 304 13.89 27.64 -1.11
CA THR A 304 13.55 27.01 0.18
C THR A 304 12.90 27.98 1.17
N ASP A 305 13.32 29.24 1.16
CA ASP A 305 12.80 30.33 1.99
C ASP A 305 11.33 30.66 1.75
N LYS A 306 10.74 30.17 0.66
CA LYS A 306 9.33 30.36 0.31
C LYS A 306 8.45 29.14 0.60
N ILE A 307 9.02 28.01 0.98
CA ILE A 307 8.27 26.77 1.21
C ILE A 307 7.56 26.84 2.56
N GLY A 308 6.31 26.39 2.60
CA GLY A 308 5.48 26.35 3.79
C GLY A 308 4.67 27.63 4.00
N LEU A 309 4.18 27.78 5.24
CA LEU A 309 3.33 28.90 5.64
C LEU A 309 4.10 30.21 5.71
N TYR A 310 3.39 31.32 5.50
CA TYR A 310 3.92 32.67 5.67
C TYR A 310 2.99 33.53 6.53
N ARG A 311 3.57 34.57 7.14
CA ARG A 311 2.80 35.54 7.93
C ARG A 311 1.89 36.35 7.02
N ASP A 312 0.60 36.33 7.32
CA ASP A 312 -0.42 37.09 6.60
C ASP A 312 -1.57 37.44 7.54
N ASP A 313 -2.29 38.54 7.28
CA ASP A 313 -3.42 38.97 8.10
C ASP A 313 -4.63 38.02 7.98
N LEU A 314 -4.73 37.25 6.90
CA LEU A 314 -5.76 36.23 6.71
C LEU A 314 -5.42 34.92 7.42
N ARG A 315 -4.19 34.75 7.92
CA ARG A 315 -3.78 33.52 8.60
C ARG A 315 -4.43 33.44 9.98
N ALA A 316 -5.11 32.34 10.27
CA ALA A 316 -5.81 32.09 11.52
C ALA A 316 -4.89 32.15 12.75
N SER A 317 -3.63 31.70 12.62
CA SER A 317 -2.64 31.71 13.69
C SER A 317 -1.22 31.97 13.16
N TRP A 318 -0.42 32.71 13.93
CA TRP A 318 1.00 32.95 13.64
C TRP A 318 1.79 33.30 14.92
N PRO A 319 3.02 32.79 15.12
CA PRO A 319 3.65 31.73 14.33
C PRO A 319 2.93 30.40 14.49
N VAL A 320 3.09 29.52 13.52
CA VAL A 320 2.53 28.16 13.56
C VAL A 320 3.65 27.24 14.00
N ASP A 321 3.59 26.83 15.26
CA ASP A 321 4.57 25.94 15.86
C ASP A 321 4.15 24.49 15.61
N VAL A 322 5.00 23.74 14.92
CA VAL A 322 4.77 22.33 14.61
C VAL A 322 6.04 21.54 14.88
N ASP A 323 5.84 20.41 15.55
CA ASP A 323 6.89 19.44 15.78
C ASP A 323 7.23 18.72 14.46
N ARG A 324 8.35 19.13 13.86
CA ARG A 324 8.88 18.49 12.64
C ARG A 324 9.76 17.32 13.05
N PRO A 325 9.53 16.12 12.50
CA PRO A 325 10.29 14.94 12.89
C PRO A 325 11.77 15.05 12.48
N ASP A 326 12.65 15.05 13.48
CA ASP A 326 14.11 14.93 13.31
C ASP A 326 14.48 13.57 12.73
N GLY A 327 14.59 13.52 11.41
CA GLY A 327 15.01 12.32 10.74
C GLY A 327 14.04 11.13 10.87
N TRP A 328 13.98 10.32 9.83
CA TRP A 328 13.51 8.94 9.93
C TRP A 328 14.35 8.24 10.99
N ASP A 329 13.72 8.05 12.14
CA ASP A 329 14.20 7.12 13.11
C ASP A 329 13.68 5.73 12.73
N ARG A 330 14.57 4.92 12.13
CA ARG A 330 14.29 3.49 11.90
C ARG A 330 13.97 2.79 13.22
N LYS A 331 14.42 3.34 14.35
CA LYS A 331 14.07 2.89 15.69
C LYS A 331 12.64 3.30 16.01
N ALA A 332 12.17 4.53 15.84
CA ALA A 332 10.74 4.89 15.97
C ALA A 332 9.82 4.11 15.02
N GLU A 333 10.24 3.71 13.81
CA GLU A 333 9.43 2.81 12.97
C GLU A 333 9.48 1.36 13.49
N ALA A 334 10.63 0.89 14.00
CA ALA A 334 10.77 -0.39 14.68
C ALA A 334 10.10 -0.42 16.06
N GLU A 335 10.00 0.72 16.72
CA GLU A 335 9.45 1.00 18.05
C GLU A 335 7.97 1.32 17.94
N ALA A 336 7.47 1.94 16.87
CA ALA A 336 6.06 2.02 16.55
C ALA A 336 5.54 0.66 16.04
N LYS A 337 6.41 -0.13 15.38
CA LYS A 337 6.17 -1.56 15.09
C LYS A 337 6.28 -2.42 16.36
N ALA A 338 7.07 -2.00 17.35
CA ALA A 338 7.13 -2.62 18.68
C ALA A 338 5.98 -2.14 19.58
N GLU A 339 5.50 -0.90 19.50
CA GLU A 339 4.41 -0.31 20.28
C GLU A 339 3.08 -0.80 19.74
N LYS A 340 2.91 -0.90 18.42
CA LYS A 340 1.81 -1.67 17.81
C LYS A 340 1.91 -3.18 18.12
N ALA A 341 3.09 -3.69 18.49
CA ALA A 341 3.23 -5.03 19.07
C ALA A 341 2.95 -5.06 20.60
N VAL A 342 3.02 -3.91 21.29
CA VAL A 342 2.75 -3.78 22.74
C VAL A 342 1.27 -3.51 23.04
N VAL A 343 0.48 -2.97 22.09
CA VAL A 343 -0.99 -2.76 22.27
C VAL A 343 -1.82 -4.05 22.14
N LYS A 344 -1.20 -5.24 22.14
CA LYS A 344 -1.89 -6.51 22.44
C LYS A 344 -1.11 -7.36 23.44
N THR A 345 -0.84 -6.82 24.62
CA THR A 345 -0.58 -7.65 25.82
C THR A 345 -1.90 -8.12 26.46
N ALA A 346 -2.79 -8.67 25.65
CA ALA A 346 -3.68 -9.72 26.15
C ALA A 346 -2.91 -11.02 25.94
N ALA A 347 -2.72 -11.82 27.00
CA ALA A 347 -2.12 -13.14 26.87
C ALA A 347 -2.82 -13.92 25.75
N LEU A 348 -2.06 -14.60 24.88
CA LEU A 348 -2.63 -15.40 23.80
C LEU A 348 -3.72 -16.33 24.38
N PRO A 349 -4.91 -16.40 23.77
CA PRO A 349 -5.95 -17.30 24.24
C PRO A 349 -5.43 -18.74 24.19
N VAL A 350 -5.68 -19.49 25.28
CA VAL A 350 -5.26 -20.88 25.40
C VAL A 350 -6.46 -21.78 25.19
N PHE A 351 -6.46 -22.58 24.13
CA PHE A 351 -7.42 -23.66 23.95
C PHE A 351 -6.87 -24.94 24.59
N ARG A 352 -7.63 -25.54 25.51
CA ARG A 352 -7.26 -26.82 26.13
C ARG A 352 -7.90 -27.95 25.36
N ALA A 353 -7.10 -28.77 24.67
CA ALA A 353 -7.62 -29.94 23.97
C ALA A 353 -8.24 -30.91 24.99
N ALA A 354 -9.45 -31.38 24.71
CA ALA A 354 -10.05 -32.46 25.48
C ALA A 354 -9.33 -33.77 25.20
N LYS A 355 -9.27 -34.70 26.15
CA LYS A 355 -8.78 -36.06 25.87
C LYS A 355 -9.73 -36.74 24.90
N ALA A 356 -9.19 -37.32 23.82
CA ALA A 356 -9.95 -38.10 22.85
C ALA A 356 -10.62 -39.30 23.53
N ASN A 357 -11.83 -39.62 23.11
CA ASN A 357 -12.44 -40.91 23.42
C ASN A 357 -11.68 -42.01 22.65
N ALA A 358 -11.72 -43.26 23.12
CA ALA A 358 -11.19 -44.37 22.32
C ALA A 358 -12.03 -44.52 21.04
N GLY A 359 -11.37 -44.58 19.88
CA GLY A 359 -12.03 -44.91 18.61
C GLY A 359 -12.48 -43.74 17.71
N ILE A 360 -11.81 -42.57 17.72
CA ILE A 360 -12.06 -41.55 16.69
C ILE A 360 -11.66 -42.10 15.31
N GLU A 361 -12.63 -42.18 14.41
CA GLU A 361 -12.42 -42.48 13.00
C GLU A 361 -12.27 -41.17 12.20
N VAL A 362 -11.31 -41.11 11.28
CA VAL A 362 -11.14 -39.95 10.38
C VAL A 362 -11.77 -40.33 9.04
N ASP A 363 -13.09 -40.15 8.93
CA ASP A 363 -13.91 -40.56 7.78
C ASP A 363 -14.75 -39.40 7.19
N GLY A 364 -14.63 -38.20 7.78
CA GLY A 364 -15.35 -36.98 7.41
C GLY A 364 -16.74 -36.92 8.04
N ASN A 365 -17.13 -37.86 8.90
CA ASN A 365 -18.43 -37.92 9.54
C ASN A 365 -18.32 -37.59 11.03
N ILE A 366 -18.60 -36.33 11.38
CA ILE A 366 -18.49 -35.86 12.77
C ILE A 366 -19.66 -36.41 13.60
N ARG A 367 -19.41 -37.47 14.38
CA ARG A 367 -20.41 -38.13 15.25
C ARG A 367 -20.31 -37.65 16.70
N ALA A 368 -21.45 -37.53 17.38
CA ALA A 368 -21.50 -37.06 18.77
C ALA A 368 -20.86 -38.04 19.77
N GLU A 369 -20.80 -39.32 19.42
CA GLU A 369 -20.15 -40.37 20.19
C GLU A 369 -18.62 -40.24 20.18
N GLU A 370 -18.08 -39.65 19.10
CA GLU A 370 -16.65 -39.49 18.84
C GLU A 370 -16.13 -38.13 19.33
N TRP A 371 -16.93 -37.07 19.16
CA TRP A 371 -16.54 -35.68 19.41
C TRP A 371 -17.37 -35.01 20.53
N ARG A 372 -16.70 -34.40 21.51
CA ARG A 372 -17.35 -33.59 22.58
C ARG A 372 -17.71 -32.20 22.07
N ASP A 373 -18.71 -31.49 22.60
CA ASP A 373 -19.13 -30.16 22.10
C ASP A 373 -17.99 -29.20 21.71
N GLY A 374 -18.06 -28.69 20.46
CA GLY A 374 -17.03 -27.86 19.84
C GLY A 374 -17.27 -26.36 20.00
N GLY A 375 -16.22 -25.58 19.76
CA GLY A 375 -16.31 -24.12 19.75
C GLY A 375 -17.04 -23.62 18.51
N LYS A 376 -17.94 -22.63 18.66
CA LYS A 376 -18.65 -21.99 17.54
C LYS A 376 -17.91 -20.72 17.12
N ALA A 377 -17.73 -20.53 15.82
CA ALA A 377 -17.33 -19.26 15.21
C ALA A 377 -18.53 -18.63 14.47
N ALA A 378 -18.54 -17.29 14.40
CA ALA A 378 -19.47 -16.51 13.57
C ALA A 378 -18.65 -15.79 12.49
N PRO A 379 -19.03 -15.86 11.19
CA PRO A 379 -20.12 -16.64 10.59
C PRO A 379 -19.99 -18.15 10.83
N ALA A 380 -21.10 -18.89 10.76
CA ALA A 380 -21.21 -20.24 11.33
C ALA A 380 -20.15 -21.22 10.79
N SER A 381 -19.20 -21.61 11.62
CA SER A 381 -18.39 -22.83 11.48
C SER A 381 -18.13 -23.36 12.88
N LYS A 382 -18.04 -24.68 13.05
CA LYS A 382 -17.69 -25.30 14.33
C LYS A 382 -16.42 -26.10 14.17
N ALA A 383 -15.61 -26.10 15.22
CA ALA A 383 -14.40 -26.91 15.25
C ALA A 383 -14.25 -27.62 16.59
N TRP A 384 -13.63 -28.79 16.50
CA TRP A 384 -13.31 -29.69 17.60
C TRP A 384 -11.83 -30.00 17.60
N VAL A 385 -11.22 -30.01 18.77
CA VAL A 385 -9.81 -30.38 18.93
C VAL A 385 -9.66 -31.30 20.12
N MET A 386 -9.18 -32.52 19.88
CA MET A 386 -9.03 -33.56 20.90
C MET A 386 -7.63 -34.16 20.86
N ALA A 387 -7.05 -34.38 22.02
CA ALA A 387 -5.74 -34.99 22.20
C ALA A 387 -5.88 -36.48 22.48
N GLY A 388 -5.48 -37.34 21.55
CA GLY A 388 -5.36 -38.78 21.77
C GLY A 388 -3.97 -39.16 22.29
N THR A 389 -3.71 -40.46 22.40
CA THR A 389 -2.43 -40.99 22.91
C THR A 389 -1.25 -40.67 21.98
N HIS A 390 -1.46 -40.69 20.65
CA HIS A 390 -0.37 -40.57 19.66
C HIS A 390 -0.54 -39.41 18.66
N ALA A 391 -1.72 -38.80 18.62
CA ALA A 391 -2.07 -37.77 17.66
C ALA A 391 -3.07 -36.75 18.23
N LEU A 392 -3.08 -35.57 17.59
CA LEU A 392 -4.13 -34.58 17.72
C LEU A 392 -5.22 -34.87 16.68
N TYR A 393 -6.47 -34.84 17.10
CA TYR A 393 -7.64 -34.96 16.24
C TYR A 393 -8.32 -33.61 16.10
N VAL A 394 -8.61 -33.19 14.87
CA VAL A 394 -9.30 -31.93 14.58
C VAL A 394 -10.47 -32.21 13.66
N ALA A 395 -11.68 -31.79 14.04
CA ALA A 395 -12.83 -31.81 13.14
C ALA A 395 -13.36 -30.40 12.90
N MET A 396 -13.91 -30.16 11.71
CA MET A 396 -14.51 -28.89 11.30
C MET A 396 -15.80 -29.11 10.51
N ASP A 397 -16.86 -28.43 10.93
CA ASP A 397 -18.20 -28.44 10.34
C ASP A 397 -18.46 -27.05 9.71
N ASN A 398 -18.64 -27.02 8.38
CA ASN A 398 -18.45 -25.81 7.57
C ASN A 398 -19.65 -25.51 6.66
N PRO A 399 -20.71 -24.87 7.16
CA PRO A 399 -21.78 -24.38 6.29
C PRO A 399 -21.26 -23.19 5.47
N THR A 400 -21.32 -23.26 4.14
CA THR A 400 -20.63 -22.29 3.26
C THR A 400 -21.47 -21.07 2.90
N GLY A 401 -22.77 -21.09 3.19
CA GLY A 401 -23.70 -19.98 2.90
C GLY A 401 -24.02 -19.80 1.41
N GLY A 402 -23.63 -20.77 0.57
CA GLY A 402 -23.81 -20.80 -0.89
C GLY A 402 -23.03 -21.98 -1.50
N ASN A 403 -23.13 -22.19 -2.81
CA ASN A 403 -22.57 -23.37 -3.48
C ASN A 403 -21.10 -23.65 -3.12
N LEU A 404 -20.75 -24.92 -2.94
CA LEU A 404 -19.36 -25.36 -2.73
C LEU A 404 -18.52 -25.12 -3.99
N VAL A 405 -17.35 -24.52 -3.83
CA VAL A 405 -16.35 -24.31 -4.87
C VAL A 405 -15.24 -25.35 -4.71
N GLU A 406 -15.44 -26.50 -5.35
CA GLU A 406 -14.52 -27.63 -5.30
C GLU A 406 -13.23 -27.38 -6.11
N GLY A 407 -12.14 -28.01 -5.68
CA GLY A 407 -10.80 -27.91 -6.26
C GLY A 407 -9.73 -27.97 -5.17
N ASN A 408 -8.47 -27.92 -5.57
CA ASN A 408 -7.32 -28.18 -4.69
C ASN A 408 -6.38 -26.98 -4.58
N THR A 409 -6.87 -25.77 -4.80
CA THR A 409 -6.05 -24.55 -4.77
C THR A 409 -6.48 -23.67 -3.61
N TRP A 410 -5.54 -23.41 -2.71
CA TRP A 410 -5.78 -22.61 -1.51
C TRP A 410 -6.25 -21.19 -1.86
N GLY A 411 -7.23 -20.68 -1.13
CA GLY A 411 -7.81 -19.34 -1.33
C GLY A 411 -8.82 -19.23 -2.47
N THR A 412 -8.73 -20.10 -3.49
CA THR A 412 -9.67 -20.14 -4.63
C THR A 412 -10.75 -21.19 -4.48
N ASN A 413 -10.50 -22.25 -3.71
CA ASN A 413 -11.45 -23.33 -3.41
C ASN A 413 -11.84 -23.34 -1.92
N ASP A 414 -12.99 -23.94 -1.62
CA ASP A 414 -13.40 -24.15 -0.24
C ASP A 414 -12.43 -25.13 0.44
N ALA A 415 -11.91 -24.73 1.59
CA ALA A 415 -10.80 -25.43 2.23
C ALA A 415 -10.74 -25.13 3.74
N VAL A 416 -10.08 -26.04 4.46
CA VAL A 416 -9.71 -25.87 5.87
C VAL A 416 -8.18 -25.85 5.99
N GLU A 417 -7.67 -25.13 6.98
CA GLU A 417 -6.24 -25.08 7.32
C GLU A 417 -6.04 -25.30 8.82
N VAL A 418 -5.09 -26.17 9.16
CA VAL A 418 -4.57 -26.34 10.51
C VAL A 418 -3.13 -25.84 10.51
N ALA A 419 -2.85 -24.78 11.26
CA ALA A 419 -1.52 -24.18 11.39
C ALA A 419 -1.00 -24.32 12.80
N PHE A 420 0.25 -24.79 12.94
CA PHE A 420 0.84 -25.01 14.26
C PHE A 420 2.36 -24.89 14.26
N GLN A 421 2.95 -24.62 15.42
CA GLN A 421 4.41 -24.59 15.55
C GLN A 421 4.99 -26.01 15.49
N GLY A 422 5.84 -26.27 14.49
CA GLY A 422 6.69 -27.45 14.41
C GLY A 422 8.14 -27.14 14.79
N GLU A 423 9.01 -28.15 14.67
CA GLU A 423 10.43 -28.09 15.08
C GLU A 423 11.24 -27.00 14.35
N LYS A 424 10.90 -26.72 13.08
CA LYS A 424 11.66 -25.83 12.18
C LYS A 424 10.87 -24.60 11.70
N GLY A 425 9.75 -24.30 12.35
CA GLY A 425 8.85 -23.20 11.98
C GLY A 425 7.39 -23.64 11.97
N THR A 426 6.50 -22.76 11.51
CA THR A 426 5.07 -23.06 11.43
C THR A 426 4.78 -24.07 10.33
N VAL A 427 4.16 -25.20 10.69
CA VAL A 427 3.60 -26.18 9.76
C VAL A 427 2.19 -25.75 9.37
N VAL A 428 1.85 -25.95 8.10
CA VAL A 428 0.55 -25.59 7.54
C VAL A 428 -0.02 -26.79 6.80
N LEU A 429 -1.12 -27.34 7.29
CA LEU A 429 -1.86 -28.42 6.63
C LEU A 429 -3.15 -27.85 6.04
N ARG A 430 -3.43 -28.14 4.77
CA ARG A 430 -4.62 -27.65 4.05
C ARG A 430 -5.39 -28.80 3.47
N GLY A 431 -6.70 -28.82 3.70
CA GLY A 431 -7.61 -29.87 3.27
C GLY A 431 -8.76 -29.27 2.48
N PHE A 432 -9.16 -29.97 1.43
CA PHE A 432 -10.18 -29.51 0.48
C PHE A 432 -11.41 -30.41 0.52
N VAL A 433 -12.53 -29.89 0.00
CA VAL A 433 -13.85 -30.56 -0.01
C VAL A 433 -13.79 -31.95 -0.66
N GLY A 434 -12.97 -32.12 -1.70
CA GLY A 434 -12.82 -33.37 -2.44
C GLY A 434 -11.98 -34.45 -1.73
N GLY A 435 -11.55 -34.23 -0.49
CA GLY A 435 -10.71 -35.16 0.27
C GLY A 435 -9.21 -35.06 -0.04
N HIS A 436 -8.81 -34.22 -0.99
CA HIS A 436 -7.40 -33.87 -1.19
C HIS A 436 -6.89 -33.02 -0.02
N TRP A 437 -5.62 -33.20 0.33
CA TRP A 437 -4.93 -32.35 1.29
C TRP A 437 -3.43 -32.24 0.99
N GLU A 438 -2.81 -31.20 1.53
CA GLU A 438 -1.40 -30.89 1.36
C GLU A 438 -0.75 -30.34 2.65
N SER A 439 0.58 -30.46 2.73
CA SER A 439 1.42 -29.75 3.70
C SER A 439 2.18 -28.66 2.97
N SER A 440 1.94 -27.39 3.32
CA SER A 440 2.42 -26.23 2.59
C SER A 440 3.73 -25.67 3.18
N SER A 441 4.63 -25.24 2.29
CA SER A 441 5.85 -24.50 2.63
C SER A 441 5.68 -22.97 2.63
N GLU A 442 4.45 -22.47 2.41
CA GLU A 442 4.17 -21.03 2.29
C GLU A 442 4.47 -20.24 3.58
N SER A 443 4.55 -20.93 4.73
CA SER A 443 5.01 -20.36 6.00
C SER A 443 6.51 -20.04 6.04
N GLY A 444 7.29 -20.48 5.04
CA GLY A 444 8.74 -20.30 4.96
C GLY A 444 9.57 -21.49 5.49
N ILE A 445 8.94 -22.60 5.88
CA ILE A 445 9.65 -23.85 6.19
C ILE A 445 10.15 -24.53 4.90
N SER A 446 11.21 -25.34 4.99
CA SER A 446 11.70 -26.09 3.83
C SER A 446 10.71 -27.15 3.37
N ALA A 447 10.77 -27.54 2.09
CA ALA A 447 9.99 -28.64 1.54
C ALA A 447 10.18 -29.95 2.33
N ASP A 448 11.41 -30.25 2.78
CA ASP A 448 11.68 -31.41 3.62
C ASP A 448 11.00 -31.35 4.99
N ALA A 449 10.95 -30.15 5.60
CA ALA A 449 10.25 -29.94 6.87
C ALA A 449 8.73 -30.11 6.70
N ALA A 450 8.16 -29.56 5.62
CA ALA A 450 6.75 -29.74 5.28
C ALA A 450 6.41 -31.23 5.02
N ALA A 451 7.26 -31.93 4.26
CA ALA A 451 7.11 -33.35 3.97
C ALA A 451 7.28 -34.23 5.22
N LYS A 452 8.19 -33.88 6.13
CA LYS A 452 8.34 -34.57 7.43
C LYS A 452 7.08 -34.41 8.27
N ALA A 453 6.49 -33.22 8.32
CA ALA A 453 5.27 -32.95 9.07
C ALA A 453 4.02 -33.64 8.48
N ALA A 454 4.04 -33.94 7.18
CA ALA A 454 2.98 -34.68 6.50
C ALA A 454 2.96 -36.19 6.84
N LYS A 455 4.05 -36.76 7.38
CA LYS A 455 4.16 -38.21 7.62
C LYS A 455 3.15 -38.67 8.68
N GLY A 456 2.27 -39.57 8.28
CA GLY A 456 1.26 -40.18 9.15
C GLY A 456 0.04 -39.29 9.42
N VAL A 457 -0.04 -38.10 8.80
CA VAL A 457 -1.25 -37.28 8.84
C VAL A 457 -2.35 -37.98 8.03
N ARG A 458 -3.55 -38.05 8.61
CA ARG A 458 -4.76 -38.50 7.91
C ARG A 458 -5.73 -37.34 7.80
N TYR A 459 -6.42 -37.26 6.66
CA TYR A 459 -7.46 -36.29 6.38
C TYR A 459 -8.63 -36.96 5.68
N ALA A 460 -9.84 -36.61 6.07
CA ALA A 460 -11.05 -37.01 5.38
C ALA A 460 -12.00 -35.80 5.29
N ALA A 461 -12.76 -35.75 4.21
CA ALA A 461 -13.78 -34.73 4.00
C ALA A 461 -15.06 -35.38 3.49
N ARG A 462 -16.20 -34.83 3.91
CA ARG A 462 -17.52 -35.30 3.49
C ARG A 462 -18.39 -34.12 3.12
N LYS A 463 -18.99 -34.20 1.93
CA LYS A 463 -20.06 -33.28 1.51
C LYS A 463 -21.35 -33.67 2.22
N LEU A 464 -22.03 -32.67 2.78
CA LEU A 464 -23.30 -32.78 3.46
C LEU A 464 -24.37 -32.03 2.62
N ALA A 465 -25.64 -32.16 3.01
CA ALA A 465 -26.73 -31.41 2.39
C ALA A 465 -26.59 -29.89 2.63
N ASP A 466 -27.38 -29.08 1.94
CA ASP A 466 -27.53 -27.64 2.21
C ASP A 466 -26.24 -26.80 2.16
N ASN A 467 -25.37 -27.08 1.18
CA ASN A 467 -24.10 -26.34 0.99
C ASN A 467 -23.23 -26.40 2.26
N HIS A 468 -23.01 -27.61 2.72
CA HIS A 468 -22.30 -27.90 3.95
C HIS A 468 -21.30 -29.01 3.69
N TRP A 469 -20.15 -28.97 4.35
CA TRP A 469 -19.19 -30.05 4.34
C TRP A 469 -18.46 -30.13 5.69
N ALA A 470 -17.98 -31.33 6.00
CA ALA A 470 -17.19 -31.63 7.17
C ALA A 470 -15.78 -32.07 6.76
N ALA A 471 -14.82 -31.81 7.64
CA ALA A 471 -13.44 -32.22 7.49
C ALA A 471 -12.89 -32.73 8.84
N GLU A 472 -12.10 -33.80 8.79
CA GLU A 472 -11.46 -34.40 9.95
C GLU A 472 -9.97 -34.62 9.68
N TRP A 473 -9.17 -34.42 10.70
CA TRP A 473 -7.73 -34.61 10.69
C TRP A 473 -7.30 -35.51 11.85
N GLU A 474 -6.34 -36.38 11.59
CA GLU A 474 -5.45 -36.93 12.60
C GLU A 474 -4.02 -36.49 12.30
N ILE A 475 -3.39 -35.83 13.27
CA ILE A 475 -2.07 -35.23 13.12
C ILE A 475 -1.16 -35.83 14.20
N PRO A 476 -0.21 -36.71 13.85
CA PRO A 476 0.72 -37.29 14.82
C PRO A 476 1.50 -36.22 15.59
N TYR A 477 1.75 -36.44 16.88
CA TYR A 477 2.51 -35.45 17.68
C TYR A 477 3.94 -35.21 17.17
N ALA A 478 4.49 -36.15 16.41
CA ALA A 478 5.75 -35.98 15.70
C ALA A 478 5.74 -34.80 14.70
N ALA A 479 4.58 -34.44 14.13
CA ALA A 479 4.44 -33.28 13.26
C ALA A 479 4.70 -31.96 14.01
N PHE A 480 4.32 -31.90 15.28
CA PHE A 480 4.58 -30.77 16.19
C PHE A 480 6.03 -30.75 16.71
N GLY A 481 6.85 -31.74 16.35
CA GLY A 481 8.19 -31.92 16.93
C GLY A 481 8.17 -32.36 18.40
N LEU A 482 7.02 -32.82 18.91
CA LEU A 482 6.86 -33.22 20.31
C LEU A 482 7.27 -34.69 20.49
N ARG A 483 8.17 -34.93 21.45
CA ARG A 483 8.57 -36.30 21.87
C ARG A 483 7.73 -36.85 23.01
N LYS A 484 7.03 -35.99 23.76
CA LYS A 484 6.07 -36.29 24.84
C LYS A 484 4.98 -35.22 24.84
N THR A 485 3.75 -35.58 25.20
CA THR A 485 2.56 -34.73 25.04
C THR A 485 2.16 -33.94 26.29
N GLY A 486 2.52 -34.43 27.47
CA GLY A 486 1.97 -33.94 28.74
C GLY A 486 2.28 -32.47 29.02
N GLY A 487 1.25 -31.62 28.95
CA GLY A 487 1.29 -30.20 29.32
C GLY A 487 1.90 -29.27 28.28
N ALA A 488 2.16 -29.75 27.06
CA ALA A 488 2.73 -28.93 26.00
C ALA A 488 1.76 -27.81 25.58
N LYS A 489 2.27 -26.58 25.46
CA LYS A 489 1.56 -25.46 24.83
C LYS A 489 2.22 -25.14 23.50
N VAL A 490 1.47 -25.33 22.41
CA VAL A 490 1.96 -25.11 21.06
C VAL A 490 1.16 -23.98 20.41
N PRO A 491 1.82 -22.99 19.78
CA PRO A 491 1.13 -22.05 18.90
C PRO A 491 0.28 -22.78 17.87
N PHE A 492 -0.98 -22.39 17.73
CA PHE A 492 -1.99 -23.12 16.98
C PHE A 492 -3.06 -22.19 16.42
N ASN A 493 -3.56 -22.47 15.21
CA ASN A 493 -4.72 -21.83 14.63
C ASN A 493 -5.49 -22.75 13.68
N LEU A 494 -6.79 -22.48 13.55
CA LEU A 494 -7.68 -23.14 12.60
C LEU A 494 -8.28 -22.08 11.67
N THR A 495 -8.33 -22.36 10.37
CA THR A 495 -8.89 -21.45 9.38
C THR A 495 -9.79 -22.18 8.41
N VAL A 496 -10.87 -21.52 7.97
CA VAL A 496 -11.79 -21.98 6.94
C VAL A 496 -11.87 -20.91 5.84
N ARG A 497 -11.65 -21.33 4.59
CA ARG A 497 -11.92 -20.53 3.40
C ARG A 497 -13.31 -20.88 2.88
N LYS A 498 -14.20 -19.88 2.78
CA LYS A 498 -15.53 -20.00 2.15
C LYS A 498 -15.60 -19.12 0.92
N VAL A 499 -15.49 -19.70 -0.27
CA VAL A 499 -15.30 -18.96 -1.52
C VAL A 499 -16.54 -18.18 -1.91
N THR A 500 -17.70 -18.83 -1.93
CA THR A 500 -18.97 -18.22 -2.37
C THR A 500 -19.38 -17.04 -1.49
N ALA A 501 -19.24 -17.17 -0.17
CA ALA A 501 -19.47 -16.07 0.78
C ALA A 501 -18.32 -15.04 0.83
N ASN A 502 -17.22 -15.30 0.12
CA ASN A 502 -15.96 -14.58 0.19
C ASN A 502 -15.44 -14.35 1.63
N GLN A 503 -15.50 -15.40 2.47
CA GLN A 503 -15.11 -15.32 3.89
C GLN A 503 -13.84 -16.10 4.20
N TRP A 504 -13.12 -15.57 5.19
CA TRP A 504 -12.04 -16.22 5.94
C TRP A 504 -12.46 -16.27 7.40
N ILE A 505 -12.60 -17.48 7.95
CA ILE A 505 -13.03 -17.68 9.33
C ILE A 505 -11.89 -18.34 10.07
N MET A 506 -11.45 -17.72 11.15
CA MET A 506 -10.31 -18.18 11.96
C MET A 506 -10.75 -18.38 13.40
N TRP A 507 -10.13 -19.33 14.10
CA TRP A 507 -10.30 -19.44 15.55
C TRP A 507 -9.84 -18.15 16.24
N GLN A 508 -8.69 -17.60 15.85
CA GLN A 508 -8.21 -16.28 16.25
C GLN A 508 -7.62 -15.53 15.06
N GLY A 509 -8.02 -14.26 14.90
CA GLY A 509 -7.49 -13.39 13.85
C GLY A 509 -6.05 -12.99 14.13
N THR A 510 -5.14 -13.30 13.21
CA THR A 510 -3.69 -13.05 13.37
C THR A 510 -3.26 -11.62 12.99
N GLY A 511 -4.14 -10.85 12.34
CA GLY A 511 -3.80 -9.53 11.76
C GLY A 511 -2.83 -9.63 10.55
N GLY A 512 -2.59 -10.84 10.05
CA GLY A 512 -1.66 -11.13 8.96
C GLY A 512 -2.10 -12.38 8.20
N TRP A 513 -1.15 -13.27 7.92
CA TRP A 513 -1.44 -14.56 7.28
C TRP A 513 -2.11 -15.54 8.26
N SER A 514 -2.99 -16.40 7.76
CA SER A 514 -3.78 -17.34 8.58
C SER A 514 -2.89 -18.32 9.38
N TRP A 515 -1.73 -18.65 8.82
CA TRP A 515 -0.74 -19.55 9.41
C TRP A 515 0.19 -18.91 10.46
N GLN A 516 0.03 -17.64 10.82
CA GLN A 516 0.81 -17.02 11.91
C GLN A 516 0.30 -17.49 13.28
N ALA A 517 0.46 -18.79 13.57
CA ALA A 517 -0.07 -19.47 14.74
C ALA A 517 0.47 -18.90 16.07
N ASP A 518 1.67 -18.32 16.05
CA ASP A 518 2.31 -17.58 17.15
C ASP A 518 1.57 -16.28 17.53
N LYS A 519 0.72 -15.77 16.64
CA LYS A 519 -0.13 -14.59 16.87
C LYS A 519 -1.60 -14.92 17.09
N ALA A 520 -1.98 -16.19 16.98
CA ALA A 520 -3.36 -16.65 17.10
C ALA A 520 -3.68 -17.04 18.55
N GLY A 521 -3.18 -18.19 18.99
CA GLY A 521 -3.47 -18.76 20.30
C GLY A 521 -2.57 -19.95 20.60
N LEU A 522 -2.65 -20.46 21.83
CA LEU A 522 -1.90 -21.64 22.26
C LEU A 522 -2.84 -22.83 22.42
N LEU A 523 -2.52 -23.95 21.80
CA LEU A 523 -3.14 -25.25 22.07
C LEU A 523 -2.40 -25.92 23.23
N HIS A 524 -3.12 -26.19 24.31
CA HIS A 524 -2.62 -26.92 25.47
C HIS A 524 -3.04 -28.38 25.37
N LEU A 525 -2.05 -29.27 25.28
CA LEU A 525 -2.22 -30.72 25.25
C LEU A 525 -2.22 -31.28 26.69
N PRO A 526 -3.25 -32.06 27.08
CA PRO A 526 -3.47 -32.54 28.44
C PRO A 526 -2.52 -33.64 28.90
#